data_AF-A0AAV2PMY8-F1
#
_entry.id   AF-A0AAV2PMY8-F1
#
_cell.length_a   1.000
_cell.length_b   1.000
_cell.length_c   1.000
_cell.angle_alpha   90.00
_cell.angle_beta   90.00
_cell.angle_gamma   90.00
#
_symmetry.space_group_name_H-M   'P 1'
#
loop_
_entity.id
_entity.type
_entity.pdbx_description
1 polymer ?
#
loop_
_entity_poly.entity_id
_entity_poly.type
_entity_poly.pdbx_seq_one_letter_code
_entity_poly.pdbx_strand_id
1 'polypeptide(L)'
;AVCSDGCCNGQCTSPGMCTCSPGYTGASCRTFACPDGVQIGNQCLYFSEESLSWNDAKTDCYAKQGQLVVLKDQPDAVTKYVKANNGTYFWVGGTDAANEGSWKWL
;
A
#
# COMPACT_ATOMS: atom_id res chain seq x y z
N ALA A 1 -15.90 -6.52 -27.81
CA ALA A 1 -14.80 -7.49 -27.74
C ALA A 1 -15.27 -8.75 -27.01
N VAL A 2 -14.63 -9.91 -27.22
CA VAL A 2 -14.99 -11.19 -26.57
C VAL A 2 -13.86 -11.65 -25.66
N CYS A 3 -14.16 -11.86 -24.37
CA CYS A 3 -13.21 -12.36 -23.38
C CYS A 3 -13.78 -13.60 -22.69
N SER A 4 -13.40 -14.79 -23.16
CA SER A 4 -13.94 -16.08 -22.69
C SER A 4 -13.62 -16.37 -21.22
N ASP A 5 -12.46 -15.93 -20.75
CA ASP A 5 -12.02 -16.12 -19.35
C ASP A 5 -12.57 -15.03 -18.39
N GLY A 6 -13.26 -14.03 -18.94
CA GLY A 6 -13.82 -12.88 -18.21
C GLY A 6 -12.79 -11.83 -17.77
N CYS A 7 -13.27 -10.60 -17.56
CA CYS A 7 -12.49 -9.49 -16.98
C CYS A 7 -13.13 -9.08 -15.64
N CYS A 8 -12.76 -9.72 -14.53
CA CYS A 8 -13.48 -9.62 -13.26
C CYS A 8 -13.46 -8.20 -12.66
N ASN A 9 -12.30 -7.53 -12.73
CA ASN A 9 -12.13 -6.13 -12.31
C ASN A 9 -11.54 -5.30 -13.46
N GLY A 10 -12.21 -5.35 -14.61
CA GLY A 10 -11.74 -4.65 -15.80
C GLY A 10 -12.74 -4.69 -16.93
N GLN A 11 -12.37 -4.07 -18.05
CA GLN A 11 -13.18 -4.03 -19.25
C GLN A 11 -12.52 -4.85 -20.36
N CYS A 12 -13.33 -5.63 -21.06
CA CYS A 12 -12.89 -6.35 -22.25
C CYS A 12 -12.78 -5.35 -23.42
N THR A 13 -11.56 -4.89 -23.70
CA THR A 13 -11.29 -3.87 -24.72
C THR A 13 -10.88 -4.49 -26.06
N SER A 14 -10.44 -5.75 -26.07
CA SER A 14 -10.09 -6.51 -27.28
C SER A 14 -10.29 -8.02 -27.08
N PRO A 15 -10.40 -8.83 -28.15
CA PRO A 15 -10.56 -10.28 -28.00
C PRO A 15 -9.44 -10.88 -27.15
N GLY A 16 -9.80 -11.49 -26.01
CA GLY A 16 -8.84 -12.02 -25.05
C GLY A 16 -7.99 -10.98 -24.30
N MET A 17 -8.28 -9.69 -24.42
CA MET A 17 -7.55 -8.61 -23.74
C MET A 17 -8.46 -7.79 -22.83
N CYS A 18 -8.09 -7.73 -21.56
CA CYS A 18 -8.74 -6.92 -20.53
C CYS A 18 -7.90 -5.67 -20.22
N THR A 19 -8.57 -4.53 -20.07
CA THR A 19 -8.03 -3.34 -19.44
C THR A 19 -8.50 -3.32 -17.99
N CYS A 20 -7.58 -3.49 -17.05
CA CYS A 20 -7.92 -3.62 -15.63
C CYS A 20 -8.22 -2.28 -14.97
N SER A 21 -9.12 -2.31 -13.99
CA SER A 21 -9.36 -1.19 -13.08
C SER A 21 -8.11 -0.91 -12.23
N PRO A 22 -7.94 0.31 -11.70
CA PRO A 22 -6.82 0.65 -10.83
C PRO A 22 -6.65 -0.35 -9.68
N GLY A 23 -5.43 -0.83 -9.48
CA GLY A 23 -5.10 -1.83 -8.48
C GLY A 23 -5.32 -3.27 -8.91
N TYR A 24 -5.74 -3.55 -10.15
CA TYR A 24 -5.91 -4.92 -10.64
C TYR A 24 -5.01 -5.23 -11.83
N THR A 25 -4.53 -6.47 -11.88
CA THR A 25 -3.59 -6.97 -12.88
C THR A 25 -3.91 -8.43 -13.25
N GLY A 26 -3.17 -8.95 -14.22
CA GLY A 26 -3.35 -10.30 -14.76
C GLY A 26 -4.35 -10.36 -15.92
N ALA A 27 -4.35 -11.49 -16.64
CA ALA A 27 -5.11 -11.66 -17.88
C ALA A 27 -6.63 -11.42 -17.72
N SER A 28 -7.19 -11.76 -16.56
CA SER A 28 -8.61 -11.58 -16.22
C SER A 28 -8.87 -10.52 -15.14
N CYS A 29 -7.87 -9.69 -14.82
CA CYS A 29 -7.94 -8.66 -13.77
C CYS A 29 -8.37 -9.19 -12.39
N ARG A 30 -7.94 -10.41 -12.05
CA ARG A 30 -8.26 -11.05 -10.75
C ARG A 30 -7.22 -10.76 -9.69
N THR A 31 -5.99 -10.42 -10.08
CA THR A 31 -4.89 -10.21 -9.16
C THR A 31 -4.91 -8.77 -8.71
N PHE A 32 -5.12 -8.53 -7.41
CA PHE A 32 -4.92 -7.20 -6.84
C PHE A 32 -3.43 -6.92 -6.73
N ALA A 33 -2.99 -5.75 -7.16
CA ALA A 33 -1.63 -5.25 -7.06
C ALA A 33 -1.66 -3.82 -6.54
N CYS A 34 -0.70 -3.47 -5.69
CA CYS A 34 -0.58 -2.11 -5.18
C CYS A 34 -0.05 -1.19 -6.29
N PRO A 35 -0.81 -0.21 -6.79
CA PRO A 35 -0.40 0.62 -7.95
C PRO A 35 0.91 1.38 -7.70
N ASP A 36 1.01 2.01 -6.53
CA ASP A 36 2.11 2.87 -6.14
C ASP A 36 2.82 2.32 -4.90
N GLY A 37 2.96 0.99 -4.78
CA GLY A 37 3.54 0.42 -3.57
C GLY A 37 3.80 -1.07 -3.67
N VAL A 38 4.09 -1.67 -2.52
CA VAL A 38 4.31 -3.10 -2.40
C VAL A 38 3.23 -3.73 -1.54
N GLN A 39 2.79 -4.91 -1.96
CA GLN A 39 1.92 -5.73 -1.15
C GLN A 39 2.74 -6.46 -0.08
N ILE A 40 2.45 -6.18 1.19
CA ILE A 40 3.00 -6.92 2.33
C ILE A 40 1.82 -7.50 3.11
N GLY A 41 1.70 -8.82 3.10
CA GLY A 41 0.52 -9.51 3.63
C GLY A 41 -0.73 -9.11 2.86
N ASN A 42 -1.72 -8.57 3.57
CA ASN A 42 -2.97 -8.07 3.01
C ASN A 42 -3.04 -6.53 2.93
N GLN A 43 -1.90 -5.85 3.06
CA GLN A 43 -1.80 -4.39 3.04
C GLN A 43 -0.97 -3.93 1.84
N CYS A 44 -1.38 -2.80 1.26
CA CYS A 44 -0.53 -2.04 0.35
C CYS A 44 0.25 -1.00 1.12
N LEU A 45 1.57 -1.08 1.04
CA LEU A 45 2.48 -0.13 1.67
C LEU A 45 3.20 0.68 0.61
N TYR A 46 3.10 2.00 0.76
CA TYR A 46 3.89 2.96 0.04
C TYR A 46 5.05 3.43 0.92
N PHE A 47 6.26 3.43 0.36
CA PHE A 47 7.46 3.91 1.03
C PHE A 47 7.81 5.26 0.44
N SER A 48 7.61 6.33 1.21
CA SER A 48 7.86 7.71 0.75
C SER A 48 9.36 7.94 0.55
N GLU A 49 9.71 8.63 -0.53
CA GLU A 49 11.08 9.10 -0.81
C GLU A 49 11.37 10.46 -0.15
N GLU A 50 10.33 11.12 0.38
CA GLU A 50 10.41 12.46 0.98
C GLU A 50 10.85 12.41 2.45
N SER A 51 11.72 13.35 2.84
CA SER A 51 12.17 13.51 4.23
C SER A 51 11.28 14.51 4.98
N LEU A 52 10.12 14.03 5.45
CA LEU A 52 9.09 14.84 6.09
C LEU A 52 9.11 14.74 7.63
N SER A 53 8.50 15.73 8.30
CA SER A 53 8.14 15.59 9.71
C SER A 53 7.06 14.50 9.88
N TRP A 54 6.90 13.95 11.10
CA TRP A 54 5.88 12.92 11.33
C TRP A 54 4.46 13.42 10.99
N ASN A 55 4.14 14.68 11.33
CA ASN A 55 2.83 15.27 11.05
C ASN A 55 2.60 15.48 9.54
N ASP A 56 3.62 15.91 8.82
CA ASP A 56 3.53 16.11 7.36
C ASP A 56 3.45 14.76 6.64
N ALA A 57 4.23 13.76 7.06
CA ALA A 57 4.16 12.40 6.54
C ALA A 57 2.78 11.76 6.76
N LYS A 58 2.18 11.97 7.94
CA LYS A 58 0.80 11.55 8.24
C LYS A 58 -0.20 12.21 7.27
N THR A 59 -0.06 13.51 7.04
CA THR A 59 -0.93 14.26 6.14
C THR A 59 -0.77 13.80 4.69
N ASP A 60 0.47 13.58 4.24
CA ASP A 60 0.78 13.06 2.90
C ASP A 60 0.18 11.67 2.68
N CYS A 61 0.29 10.77 3.67
CA CYS A 61 -0.35 9.46 3.60
C CYS A 61 -1.88 9.56 3.43
N TYR A 62 -2.56 10.44 4.18
CA TYR A 62 -3.99 10.66 4.01
C TYR A 62 -4.34 11.29 2.66
N ALA A 63 -3.52 12.19 2.13
CA ALA A 63 -3.70 12.75 0.80
C ALA A 63 -3.63 11.67 -0.30
N LYS A 64 -2.84 10.62 -0.08
CA LYS A 64 -2.76 9.42 -0.93
C LYS A 64 -3.83 8.35 -0.61
N GLN A 65 -4.88 8.73 0.11
CA GLN A 65 -5.97 7.83 0.54
C GLN A 65 -5.48 6.64 1.40
N GLY A 66 -4.32 6.77 2.04
CA GLY A 66 -3.73 5.81 2.95
C GLY A 66 -3.59 6.39 4.36
N GLN A 67 -2.81 5.71 5.20
CA GLN A 67 -2.39 6.21 6.51
C GLN A 67 -1.00 5.68 6.84
N LEU A 68 -0.30 6.32 7.77
CA LEU A 68 0.96 5.76 8.28
C LEU A 68 0.73 4.34 8.81
N VAL A 69 1.65 3.45 8.48
CA VAL A 69 1.48 2.01 8.75
C VAL A 69 1.36 1.74 10.24
N VAL A 70 0.40 0.89 10.59
CA VAL A 70 0.18 0.37 11.94
C VAL A 70 0.66 -1.07 11.97
N LEU A 71 1.73 -1.32 12.73
CA LEU A 71 2.40 -2.62 12.78
C LEU A 71 1.77 -3.53 13.86
N LYS A 72 0.48 -3.87 13.73
CA LYS A 72 -0.22 -4.74 14.69
C LYS A 72 -0.04 -6.23 14.39
N ASP A 73 -0.23 -6.63 13.13
CA ASP A 73 -0.36 -8.05 12.79
C ASP A 73 0.92 -8.66 12.18
N GLN A 74 1.70 -7.88 11.41
CA GLN A 74 2.88 -8.39 10.68
C GLN A 74 4.09 -7.43 10.70
N PRO A 75 4.60 -7.02 11.89
CA PRO A 75 5.76 -6.14 12.00
C PRO A 75 7.02 -6.71 11.31
N ASP A 76 7.20 -8.03 11.36
CA ASP A 76 8.38 -8.70 10.80
C ASP A 76 8.43 -8.64 9.28
N ALA A 77 7.28 -8.74 8.60
CA ALA A 77 7.21 -8.71 7.15
C ALA A 77 7.62 -7.33 6.61
N VAL A 78 7.12 -6.26 7.24
CA VAL A 78 7.49 -4.88 6.90
C VAL A 78 8.97 -4.63 7.18
N THR A 79 9.44 -5.01 8.37
CA THR A 79 10.84 -4.81 8.76
C THR A 79 11.81 -5.57 7.86
N LYS A 80 11.46 -6.80 7.46
CA LYS A 80 12.24 -7.59 6.50
C LYS A 80 12.31 -6.91 5.14
N TYR A 81 11.20 -6.37 4.64
CA TYR A 81 11.18 -5.65 3.37
C TYR A 81 12.07 -4.40 3.40
N VAL A 82 11.98 -3.59 4.47
CA VAL A 82 12.82 -2.39 4.63
C VAL A 82 14.31 -2.77 4.66
N LYS A 83 14.68 -3.79 5.44
CA LYS A 83 16.08 -4.26 5.52
C LYS A 83 16.62 -4.77 4.19
N ALA A 84 15.78 -5.44 3.38
CA ALA A 84 16.19 -5.96 2.09
C ALA A 84 16.43 -4.86 1.03
N ASN A 85 15.80 -3.69 1.19
CA ASN A 85 15.86 -2.58 0.24
C ASN A 85 16.75 -1.42 0.74
N ASN A 86 18.00 -1.73 1.12
CA ASN A 86 19.00 -0.76 1.60
C ASN A 86 18.59 0.07 2.84
N GLY A 87 17.61 -0.39 3.62
CA GLY A 87 17.34 0.02 5.00
C GLY A 87 17.47 1.51 5.30
N THR A 88 16.38 2.26 5.16
CA THR A 88 16.26 3.64 5.66
C THR A 88 15.28 3.70 6.85
N TYR A 89 15.22 4.85 7.53
CA TYR A 89 14.24 5.10 8.59
C TYR A 89 12.95 5.67 7.98
N PHE A 90 11.81 5.10 8.36
CA PHE A 90 10.48 5.57 7.94
C PHE A 90 9.62 5.88 9.15
N TRP A 91 8.78 6.90 9.03
CA TRP A 91 7.73 7.15 10.01
C TRP A 91 6.66 6.04 9.96
N VAL A 92 6.15 5.67 11.13
CA VAL A 92 5.04 4.74 11.31
C VAL A 92 3.95 5.39 12.13
N GLY A 93 2.75 4.79 12.17
CA GLY A 93 1.56 5.38 12.78
C GLY A 93 1.54 5.40 14.32
N GLY A 94 2.67 5.23 14.99
CA GLY A 94 2.75 5.33 16.45
C GLY A 94 2.84 6.79 16.88
N THR A 95 2.03 7.19 17.86
CA THR A 95 2.05 8.56 18.43
C THR A 95 1.59 8.56 19.89
N ASP A 96 2.17 9.42 20.71
CA ASP A 96 1.75 9.71 22.07
C ASP A 96 1.24 11.16 22.23
N ALA A 97 0.96 11.86 21.13
CA ALA A 97 0.53 13.26 21.13
C ALA A 97 -0.73 13.55 21.97
N ALA A 98 -1.55 12.53 22.26
CA ALA A 98 -2.71 12.67 23.14
C ALA A 98 -2.35 12.66 24.64
N ASN A 99 -1.30 11.92 25.03
CA ASN A 99 -0.80 11.85 26.40
C ASN A 99 0.66 11.36 26.36
N GLU A 100 1.60 12.28 26.61
CA GLU A 100 3.04 12.02 26.58
C GLU A 100 3.40 10.76 27.39
N GLY A 101 4.19 9.86 26.78
CA GLY A 101 4.57 8.59 27.39
C GLY A 101 3.53 7.47 27.26
N SER A 102 2.36 7.72 26.66
CA SER A 102 1.34 6.72 26.35
C SER A 102 1.12 6.56 24.85
N TRP A 103 2.01 5.77 24.22
CA TRP A 103 1.99 5.51 22.79
C TRP A 103 0.72 4.75 22.35
N LYS A 104 0.09 5.25 21.29
CA LYS A 104 -1.05 4.65 20.63
C LYS A 104 -0.83 4.64 19.12
N TRP A 105 -1.43 3.66 18.46
CA TRP A 105 -1.55 3.68 17.00
C TRP A 105 -2.66 4.63 16.58
N LEU A 106 -2.51 5.23 15.39
CA LEU A 106 -3.56 6.00 14.71
C LEU A 106 -4.88 5.23 14.60
#